data_AF-M0NCJ3-F1
#
_entry.id   AF-M0NCJ3-F1
#
_cell.length_a   1.000
_cell.length_b   1.000
_cell.length_c   1.000
_cell.angle_alpha   90.00
_cell.angle_beta   90.00
_cell.angle_gamma   90.00
#
_symmetry.space_group_name_H-M   'P 1'
#
loop_
_entity.id
_entity.type
_entity.pdbx_description
1 polymer ?
#
loop_
_entity_poly.entity_id
_entity_poly.type
_entity_poly.pdbx_seq_one_letter_code
_entity_poly.pdbx_strand_id
1 'polypeptide(L)'
;MTNIRKADAERVFECHAELLAYTNQRLDVVDGVTDGADVRNSSPQQVLTLRDALCDSPELIHGFVWENPADLNRADRKLVASWRALEQGRFLVRRFTPDYAEFLQMTSPHRLFAVNALNESFKRMGVDPPQLVSGVLLPYGDRIVSDGQLEATPSGGTAMNREFDDEIEMASDRFGLIERLPAPREATQPDFRYENGDTPVEARQQLDELYREAMRGDPGAAYRLIARYEQAARDDDVDPDPATRFEEYYYDRAATGLDTVALTEGWSFLADLIDAYDPQEDGDVSLAAAAVGNAVAHYVIRSRLTRTVADIPTPAIEYLLACADATPNTKAWYESTTVGWAIGHSDVSVVDALHSAVTDDRTAWASAILRQTFHADQHAAAETVAELAADGHLSELSTDFFDDLSRPTAWPAGPTGSWWEEFAYSFEWDEAIEARVRKIVSE
;
A
#
# COMPACT_ATOMS: atom_id res chain seq x y z
N MET A 1 -6.66 -23.50 -24.65
CA MET A 1 -7.49 -24.19 -23.66
C MET A 1 -7.42 -23.40 -22.36
N THR A 2 -8.41 -23.52 -21.48
CA THR A 2 -8.39 -22.86 -20.17
C THR A 2 -7.98 -23.87 -19.09
N ASN A 3 -6.97 -23.49 -18.30
CA ASN A 3 -6.38 -24.35 -17.26
C ASN A 3 -6.82 -23.98 -15.85
N ILE A 4 -7.73 -23.01 -15.75
CA ILE A 4 -8.45 -22.63 -14.54
C ILE A 4 -9.83 -23.31 -14.58
N ARG A 5 -10.30 -23.83 -13.45
CA ARG A 5 -11.65 -24.43 -13.38
C ARG A 5 -12.69 -23.34 -13.61
N LYS A 6 -13.80 -23.67 -14.27
CA LYS A 6 -14.85 -22.68 -14.60
C LYS A 6 -15.34 -21.91 -13.36
N ALA A 7 -15.58 -22.59 -12.25
CA ALA A 7 -15.99 -21.97 -10.99
C ALA A 7 -14.91 -21.02 -10.42
N ASP A 8 -13.63 -21.37 -10.56
CA ASP A 8 -12.52 -20.53 -10.14
C ASP A 8 -12.42 -19.26 -11.01
N ALA A 9 -12.68 -19.40 -12.32
CA ALA A 9 -12.73 -18.25 -13.24
C ALA A 9 -13.92 -17.33 -12.96
N GLU A 10 -15.10 -17.90 -12.73
CA GLU A 10 -16.32 -17.14 -12.35
C GLU A 10 -16.07 -16.33 -11.07
N ARG A 11 -15.46 -16.95 -10.05
CA ARG A 11 -15.07 -16.30 -8.80
C ARG A 11 -14.12 -15.10 -9.01
N VAL A 12 -13.13 -15.21 -9.90
CA VAL A 12 -12.23 -14.09 -10.23
C VAL A 12 -13.00 -12.96 -10.91
N PHE A 13 -13.88 -13.26 -11.87
CA PHE A 13 -14.68 -12.24 -12.53
C PHE A 13 -15.67 -11.55 -11.58
N GLU A 14 -16.27 -12.28 -10.66
CA GLU A 14 -17.15 -11.72 -9.63
C GLU A 14 -16.38 -10.75 -8.72
N CYS A 15 -15.26 -11.20 -8.14
CA CYS A 15 -14.43 -10.34 -7.29
C CYS A 15 -13.91 -9.10 -8.04
N HIS A 16 -13.54 -9.24 -9.31
CA HIS A 16 -13.03 -8.15 -10.14
C HIS A 16 -14.14 -7.15 -10.46
N ALA A 17 -15.35 -7.64 -10.77
CA ALA A 17 -16.48 -6.77 -11.02
C ALA A 17 -16.87 -5.94 -9.78
N GLU A 18 -16.88 -6.54 -8.59
CA GLU A 18 -17.16 -5.80 -7.35
C GLU A 18 -16.06 -4.76 -7.05
N LEU A 19 -14.79 -5.08 -7.30
CA LEU A 19 -13.70 -4.12 -7.15
C LEU A 19 -13.84 -2.93 -8.12
N LEU A 20 -14.14 -3.19 -9.40
CA LEU A 20 -14.35 -2.12 -10.38
C LEU A 20 -15.58 -1.26 -10.05
N ALA A 21 -16.63 -1.87 -9.50
CA ALA A 21 -17.80 -1.11 -9.03
C ALA A 21 -17.41 -0.18 -7.88
N TYR A 22 -16.63 -0.67 -6.92
CA TYR A 22 -16.07 0.16 -5.84
C TYR A 22 -15.19 1.30 -6.38
N THR A 23 -14.31 1.02 -7.35
CA THR A 23 -13.53 2.07 -8.02
C THR A 23 -14.44 3.14 -8.61
N ASN A 24 -15.54 2.75 -9.27
CA ASN A 24 -16.49 3.72 -9.81
C ASN A 24 -17.20 4.53 -8.72
N GLN A 25 -17.55 3.91 -7.60
CA GLN A 25 -18.17 4.62 -6.47
C GLN A 25 -17.25 5.69 -5.88
N ARG A 26 -15.94 5.52 -5.97
CA ARG A 26 -14.94 6.48 -5.46
C ARG A 26 -14.56 7.55 -6.46
N LEU A 27 -14.47 7.21 -7.73
CA LEU A 27 -13.92 8.09 -8.76
C LEU A 27 -14.97 8.63 -9.75
N ASP A 28 -16.18 8.09 -9.77
CA ASP A 28 -17.31 8.48 -10.63
C ASP A 28 -16.92 8.60 -12.12
N VAL A 29 -16.23 7.58 -12.64
CA VAL A 29 -15.64 7.61 -14.00
C VAL A 29 -16.60 7.14 -15.10
N VAL A 30 -17.58 6.30 -14.76
CA VAL A 30 -18.58 5.77 -15.71
C VAL A 30 -19.99 5.92 -15.13
N ASP A 31 -20.83 6.67 -15.83
CA ASP A 31 -22.24 6.84 -15.47
C ASP A 31 -23.01 5.51 -15.44
N GLY A 32 -23.84 5.34 -14.41
CA GLY A 32 -24.81 4.25 -14.32
C GLY A 32 -24.23 2.88 -13.91
N VAL A 33 -22.98 2.83 -13.45
CA VAL A 33 -22.36 1.64 -12.87
C VAL A 33 -22.29 1.78 -11.35
N THR A 34 -23.06 0.97 -10.63
CA THR A 34 -23.14 1.08 -9.15
C THR A 34 -22.71 -0.18 -8.42
N ASP A 35 -22.85 -1.35 -9.03
CA ASP A 35 -22.49 -2.64 -8.43
C ASP A 35 -21.77 -3.56 -9.43
N GLY A 36 -21.28 -4.71 -8.97
CA GLY A 36 -20.61 -5.67 -9.85
C GLY A 36 -21.52 -6.26 -10.93
N ALA A 37 -22.85 -6.27 -10.76
CA ALA A 37 -23.76 -6.70 -11.82
C ALA A 37 -23.82 -5.70 -12.97
N ASP A 38 -23.83 -4.40 -12.67
CA ASP A 38 -23.73 -3.34 -13.67
C ASP A 38 -22.40 -3.43 -14.44
N VAL A 39 -21.28 -3.66 -13.76
CA VAL A 39 -19.97 -3.87 -14.40
C VAL A 39 -20.02 -5.04 -15.39
N ARG A 40 -20.61 -6.18 -15.00
CA ARG A 40 -20.72 -7.36 -15.89
C ARG A 40 -21.64 -7.12 -17.09
N ASN A 41 -22.60 -6.21 -16.99
CA ASN A 41 -23.50 -5.82 -18.08
C ASN A 41 -22.97 -4.64 -18.90
N SER A 42 -21.86 -4.03 -18.48
CA SER A 42 -21.26 -2.89 -19.15
C SER A 42 -20.60 -3.27 -20.47
N SER A 43 -20.46 -2.29 -21.37
CA SER A 43 -19.72 -2.50 -22.60
C SER A 43 -18.22 -2.72 -22.32
N PRO A 44 -17.47 -3.43 -23.20
CA PRO A 44 -16.03 -3.62 -23.03
C PRO A 44 -15.27 -2.31 -22.82
N GLN A 45 -15.67 -1.23 -23.50
CA GLN A 45 -15.03 0.08 -23.35
C GLN A 45 -15.21 0.68 -21.95
N GLN A 46 -16.40 0.53 -21.37
CA GLN A 46 -16.66 1.01 -20.00
C GLN A 46 -15.84 0.21 -18.97
N VAL A 47 -15.74 -1.11 -19.15
CA VAL A 47 -14.92 -1.97 -18.27
C VAL A 47 -13.44 -1.61 -18.39
N LEU A 48 -12.94 -1.30 -19.59
CA LEU A 48 -11.58 -0.81 -19.79
C LEU A 48 -11.35 0.53 -19.05
N THR A 49 -12.27 1.48 -19.17
CA THR A 49 -12.19 2.76 -18.44
C THR A 49 -12.14 2.57 -16.93
N LEU A 50 -12.98 1.69 -16.38
CA LEU A 50 -12.98 1.36 -14.94
C LEU A 50 -11.67 0.71 -14.51
N ARG A 51 -11.16 -0.23 -15.30
CA ARG A 51 -9.90 -0.92 -15.04
C ARG A 51 -8.73 0.06 -15.07
N ASP A 52 -8.67 0.94 -16.06
CA ASP A 52 -7.58 1.91 -16.19
C ASP A 52 -7.59 2.88 -15.01
N ALA A 53 -8.78 3.34 -14.57
CA ALA A 53 -8.91 4.14 -13.35
C ALA A 53 -8.43 3.42 -12.09
N LEU A 54 -8.70 2.11 -11.96
CA LEU A 54 -8.14 1.29 -10.87
C LEU A 54 -6.61 1.18 -10.96
N CYS A 55 -6.05 1.01 -12.16
CA CYS A 55 -4.61 0.95 -12.35
C CYS A 55 -3.91 2.29 -12.05
N ASP A 56 -4.60 3.41 -12.30
CA ASP A 56 -4.15 4.76 -11.98
C ASP A 56 -4.29 5.09 -10.47
N SER A 57 -5.06 4.28 -9.72
CA SER A 57 -5.28 4.44 -8.27
C SER A 57 -5.31 3.08 -7.56
N PRO A 58 -4.19 2.33 -7.52
CA PRO A 58 -4.14 0.96 -7.00
C PRO A 58 -4.42 0.87 -5.49
N GLU A 59 -4.27 1.97 -4.75
CA GLU A 59 -4.56 2.09 -3.31
C GLU A 59 -6.03 1.82 -3.00
N LEU A 60 -6.94 2.00 -3.97
CA LEU A 60 -8.36 1.66 -3.82
C LEU A 60 -8.58 0.17 -3.49
N ILE A 61 -7.62 -0.70 -3.83
CA ILE A 61 -7.66 -2.12 -3.43
C ILE A 61 -7.62 -2.24 -1.90
N HIS A 62 -6.84 -1.41 -1.20
CA HIS A 62 -6.78 -1.42 0.27
C HIS A 62 -8.12 -1.04 0.88
N GLY A 63 -8.72 0.07 0.41
CA GLY A 63 -10.03 0.53 0.87
C GLY A 63 -11.11 -0.53 0.64
N PHE A 64 -11.14 -1.16 -0.54
CA PHE A 64 -12.09 -2.23 -0.85
C PHE A 64 -11.93 -3.45 0.07
N VAL A 65 -10.69 -3.91 0.31
CA VAL A 65 -10.43 -5.06 1.19
C VAL A 65 -10.77 -4.76 2.65
N TRP A 66 -10.56 -3.51 3.08
CA TRP A 66 -10.81 -3.04 4.43
C TRP A 66 -12.31 -2.88 4.73
N GLU A 67 -13.03 -2.15 3.87
CA GLU A 67 -14.47 -1.90 4.03
C GLU A 67 -15.30 -3.13 3.72
N ASN A 68 -14.81 -3.99 2.83
CA ASN A 68 -15.47 -5.19 2.36
C ASN A 68 -16.93 -4.95 1.94
N PRO A 69 -17.21 -3.98 1.04
CA PRO A 69 -18.58 -3.57 0.71
C PRO A 69 -19.41 -4.69 0.07
N ALA A 70 -18.75 -5.65 -0.57
CA ALA A 70 -19.38 -6.81 -1.21
C ALA A 70 -19.55 -8.03 -0.28
N ASP A 71 -19.29 -7.89 1.02
CA ASP A 71 -19.34 -8.98 2.02
C ASP A 71 -18.57 -10.24 1.57
N LEU A 72 -17.37 -10.03 1.02
CA LEU A 72 -16.51 -11.10 0.55
C LEU A 72 -16.06 -11.96 1.73
N ASN A 73 -16.07 -13.28 1.53
CA ASN A 73 -15.51 -14.20 2.51
C ASN A 73 -13.98 -14.02 2.61
N ARG A 74 -13.36 -14.61 3.64
CA ARG A 74 -11.92 -14.49 3.88
C ARG A 74 -11.05 -14.91 2.68
N ALA A 75 -11.43 -15.96 1.96
CA ALA A 75 -10.65 -16.44 0.83
C ALA A 75 -10.74 -15.49 -0.38
N ASP A 76 -11.89 -14.85 -0.58
CA ASP A 76 -12.11 -13.84 -1.64
C ASP A 76 -11.41 -12.52 -1.29
N ARG A 77 -11.48 -12.09 -0.03
CA ARG A 77 -10.72 -10.93 0.46
C ARG A 77 -9.22 -11.12 0.27
N LYS A 78 -8.68 -12.30 0.59
CA LYS A 78 -7.27 -12.61 0.33
C LYS A 78 -6.92 -12.60 -1.16
N LEU A 79 -7.82 -13.09 -2.01
CA LEU A 79 -7.64 -13.02 -3.46
C LEU A 79 -7.54 -11.57 -3.93
N VAL A 80 -8.49 -10.71 -3.55
CA VAL A 80 -8.48 -9.30 -3.97
C VAL A 80 -7.30 -8.55 -3.36
N ALA A 81 -6.95 -8.79 -2.09
CA ALA A 81 -5.76 -8.22 -1.46
C ALA A 81 -4.47 -8.56 -2.22
N SER A 82 -4.38 -9.78 -2.78
CA SER A 82 -3.22 -10.16 -3.59
C SER A 82 -3.09 -9.34 -4.86
N TRP A 83 -4.18 -8.78 -5.41
CA TRP A 83 -4.15 -7.97 -6.63
C TRP A 83 -3.43 -6.63 -6.48
N ARG A 84 -3.03 -6.25 -5.25
CA ARG A 84 -2.02 -5.21 -5.01
C ARG A 84 -0.70 -5.47 -5.73
N ALA A 85 -0.44 -6.73 -6.09
CA ALA A 85 0.73 -7.15 -6.84
C ALA A 85 0.49 -7.26 -8.35
N LEU A 86 -0.60 -6.68 -8.87
CA LEU A 86 -0.91 -6.69 -10.30
C LEU A 86 0.21 -6.07 -11.13
N GLU A 87 0.31 -6.50 -12.39
CA GLU A 87 1.26 -5.95 -13.36
C GLU A 87 0.46 -5.50 -14.59
N GLN A 88 0.33 -4.19 -14.76
CA GLN A 88 -0.21 -3.57 -15.97
C GLN A 88 0.93 -3.38 -16.97
N GLY A 89 0.67 -3.64 -18.25
CA GLY A 89 1.66 -3.32 -19.26
C GLY A 89 1.32 -3.73 -20.67
N ARG A 90 2.33 -3.57 -21.52
CA ARG A 90 2.35 -4.07 -22.88
C ARG A 90 3.19 -5.34 -22.93
N PHE A 91 2.63 -6.38 -23.51
CA PHE A 91 3.24 -7.70 -23.56
C PHE A 91 3.28 -8.22 -24.99
N LEU A 92 4.38 -8.85 -25.36
CA LEU A 92 4.45 -9.72 -26.52
C LEU A 92 4.02 -11.12 -26.09
N VAL A 93 2.87 -11.58 -26.60
CA VAL A 93 2.46 -12.97 -26.47
C VAL A 93 3.26 -13.79 -27.47
N ARG A 94 4.26 -14.54 -26.98
CA ARG A 94 5.20 -15.28 -27.83
C ARG A 94 4.61 -16.57 -28.39
N ARG A 95 4.04 -17.38 -27.50
CA ARG A 95 3.56 -18.72 -27.78
C ARG A 95 2.58 -19.19 -26.73
N PHE A 96 1.83 -20.23 -27.11
CA PHE A 96 0.98 -20.98 -26.20
C PHE A 96 1.63 -22.33 -25.89
N THR A 97 1.72 -22.66 -24.60
CA THR A 97 2.05 -24.00 -24.12
C THR A 97 0.73 -24.72 -23.77
N PRO A 98 0.78 -26.04 -23.46
CA PRO A 98 -0.40 -26.73 -22.92
C PRO A 98 -0.90 -26.11 -21.61
N ASP A 99 0.02 -25.58 -20.79
CA ASP A 99 -0.25 -25.18 -19.41
C ASP A 99 -0.44 -23.66 -19.22
N TYR A 100 0.12 -22.82 -20.10
CA TYR A 100 0.09 -21.36 -20.01
C TYR A 100 0.43 -20.68 -21.35
N ALA A 101 0.40 -19.35 -21.39
CA ALA A 101 0.92 -18.54 -22.48
C ALA A 101 2.13 -17.73 -21.99
N GLU A 102 3.13 -17.55 -22.84
CA GLU A 102 4.33 -16.77 -22.51
C GLU A 102 4.14 -15.30 -22.92
N PHE A 103 4.13 -14.42 -21.92
CA PHE A 103 4.00 -12.97 -22.09
C PHE A 103 5.33 -12.32 -21.75
N LEU A 104 6.00 -11.73 -22.74
CA LEU A 104 7.21 -10.93 -22.51
C LEU A 104 6.79 -9.48 -22.31
N GLN A 105 7.13 -8.85 -21.18
CA GLN A 105 6.89 -7.43 -20.96
C GLN A 105 7.81 -6.59 -21.85
N MET A 106 7.23 -5.59 -22.51
CA MET A 106 7.93 -4.74 -23.48
C MET A 106 8.68 -3.57 -22.84
N THR A 107 8.36 -3.23 -21.60
CA THR A 107 9.11 -2.26 -20.81
C THR A 107 10.41 -2.90 -20.30
N SER A 108 11.54 -2.20 -20.43
CA SER A 108 12.80 -2.64 -19.85
C SER A 108 12.82 -2.38 -18.33
N PRO A 109 13.34 -3.30 -17.49
CA PRO A 109 13.88 -4.60 -17.88
C PRO A 109 12.78 -5.57 -18.34
N HIS A 110 13.04 -6.28 -19.43
CA HIS A 110 12.12 -7.29 -19.94
C HIS A 110 11.95 -8.43 -18.92
N ARG A 111 10.71 -8.84 -18.72
CA ARG A 111 10.31 -9.91 -17.81
C ARG A 111 9.39 -10.88 -18.53
N LEU A 112 9.62 -12.18 -18.36
CA LEU A 112 8.85 -13.24 -19.02
C LEU A 112 7.88 -13.88 -18.03
N PHE A 113 6.59 -13.84 -18.35
CA PHE A 113 5.50 -14.31 -17.50
C PHE A 113 4.81 -15.54 -18.08
N ALA A 114 4.50 -16.49 -17.20
CA ALA A 114 3.59 -17.60 -17.49
C ALA A 114 2.16 -17.21 -17.14
N VAL A 115 1.34 -16.90 -18.15
CA VAL A 115 -0.02 -16.36 -17.95
C VAL A 115 -1.08 -17.39 -18.34
N ASN A 116 -2.02 -17.61 -17.45
CA ASN A 116 -3.19 -18.46 -17.65
C ASN A 116 -4.40 -17.64 -18.13
N ALA A 117 -5.13 -18.19 -19.09
CA ALA A 117 -6.45 -17.66 -19.43
C ALA A 117 -7.47 -18.08 -18.36
N LEU A 118 -8.39 -17.18 -18.00
CA LEU A 118 -9.45 -17.43 -17.01
C LEU A 118 -10.59 -18.30 -17.58
N ASN A 119 -11.27 -17.83 -18.62
CA ASN A 119 -12.47 -18.49 -19.14
C ASN A 119 -12.34 -18.93 -20.62
N GLU A 120 -12.09 -17.99 -21.52
CA GLU A 120 -11.80 -18.31 -22.91
C GLU A 120 -10.29 -18.36 -23.16
N SER A 121 -9.84 -19.34 -23.95
CA SER A 121 -8.43 -19.35 -24.36
C SER A 121 -8.08 -18.09 -25.13
N PHE A 122 -6.87 -17.55 -24.97
CA PHE A 122 -6.38 -16.38 -25.70
C PHE A 122 -6.62 -16.44 -27.22
N LYS A 123 -6.49 -17.61 -27.85
CA LYS A 123 -6.80 -17.81 -29.27
C LYS A 123 -8.26 -17.50 -29.65
N ARG A 124 -9.21 -17.78 -28.75
CA ARG A 124 -10.64 -17.45 -28.95
C ARG A 124 -10.91 -15.96 -28.71
N MET A 125 -10.12 -15.33 -27.85
CA MET A 125 -10.07 -13.87 -27.68
C MET A 125 -9.40 -13.14 -28.86
N GLY A 126 -9.03 -13.86 -29.94
CA GLY A 126 -8.42 -13.27 -31.13
C GLY A 126 -6.91 -13.03 -31.03
N VAL A 127 -6.24 -13.57 -30.00
CA VAL A 127 -4.78 -13.48 -29.87
C VAL A 127 -4.11 -14.58 -30.68
N ASP A 128 -3.29 -14.20 -31.66
CA ASP A 128 -2.53 -15.13 -32.52
C ASP A 128 -1.02 -14.84 -32.44
N PRO A 129 -0.27 -15.60 -31.61
CA PRO A 129 1.15 -15.35 -31.40
C PRO A 129 2.00 -15.48 -32.68
N PRO A 130 3.01 -14.61 -32.90
CA PRO A 130 3.39 -13.50 -32.03
C PRO A 130 2.48 -12.28 -32.17
N GLN A 131 1.99 -11.77 -31.05
CA GLN A 131 1.15 -10.58 -31.04
C GLN A 131 1.38 -9.71 -29.80
N LEU A 132 1.43 -8.40 -30.02
CA LEU A 132 1.46 -7.42 -28.94
C LEU A 132 0.05 -7.22 -28.38
N VAL A 133 -0.05 -7.27 -27.05
CA VAL A 133 -1.28 -7.00 -26.31
C VAL A 133 -0.99 -6.00 -25.19
N SER A 134 -1.96 -5.15 -24.89
CA SER A 134 -2.02 -4.41 -23.64
C SER A 134 -3.00 -5.10 -22.70
N GLY A 135 -2.69 -5.15 -21.40
CA GLY A 135 -3.59 -5.74 -20.42
C GLY A 135 -3.03 -5.73 -19.00
N VAL A 136 -3.78 -6.34 -18.09
CA VAL A 136 -3.43 -6.47 -16.68
C VAL A 136 -3.26 -7.94 -16.32
N LEU A 137 -2.16 -8.23 -15.62
CA LEU A 137 -1.86 -9.53 -15.04
C LEU A 137 -2.19 -9.50 -13.54
N LEU A 138 -3.01 -10.44 -13.10
CA LEU A 138 -3.47 -10.56 -11.72
C LEU A 138 -2.91 -11.83 -11.07
N PRO A 139 -2.53 -11.79 -9.79
CA PRO A 139 -2.25 -13.01 -9.03
C PRO A 139 -3.52 -13.84 -8.82
N TYR A 140 -3.36 -15.15 -8.95
CA TYR A 140 -4.38 -16.14 -8.61
C TYR A 140 -3.72 -17.38 -8.00
N GLY A 141 -3.56 -17.36 -6.67
CA GLY A 141 -2.86 -18.44 -5.94
C GLY A 141 -1.41 -18.59 -6.40
N ASP A 142 -1.07 -19.75 -6.95
CA ASP A 142 0.24 -20.08 -7.49
C ASP A 142 0.40 -19.74 -8.98
N ARG A 143 -0.52 -18.97 -9.55
CA ARG A 143 -0.58 -18.65 -10.99
C ARG A 143 -0.77 -17.17 -11.24
N ILE A 144 -0.55 -16.78 -12.50
CA ILE A 144 -0.86 -15.47 -13.03
C ILE A 144 -2.00 -15.61 -14.02
N VAL A 145 -3.01 -14.77 -13.91
CA VAL A 145 -4.15 -14.73 -14.84
C VAL A 145 -4.24 -13.37 -15.50
N SER A 146 -4.82 -13.31 -16.70
CA SER A 146 -5.27 -12.03 -17.26
C SER A 146 -6.61 -11.64 -16.64
N ASP A 147 -6.85 -10.34 -16.49
CA ASP A 147 -8.15 -9.72 -16.18
C ASP A 147 -9.29 -10.02 -17.18
N GLY A 148 -8.98 -10.68 -18.31
CA GLY A 148 -9.91 -10.98 -19.39
C GLY A 148 -10.07 -9.84 -20.41
N GLN A 149 -9.39 -8.71 -20.25
CA GLN A 149 -9.51 -7.51 -21.09
C GLN A 149 -8.20 -7.23 -21.83
N LEU A 150 -7.86 -8.08 -22.80
CA LEU A 150 -6.66 -7.90 -23.62
C LEU A 150 -6.94 -7.08 -24.87
N GLU A 151 -6.22 -5.98 -25.03
CA GLU A 151 -6.26 -5.14 -26.23
C GLU A 151 -5.14 -5.53 -27.18
N ALA A 152 -5.48 -6.30 -28.20
CA ALA A 152 -4.51 -6.78 -29.17
C ALA A 152 -4.18 -5.68 -30.20
N THR A 153 -2.90 -5.39 -30.39
CA THR A 153 -2.46 -4.49 -31.45
C THR A 153 -2.65 -5.19 -32.80
N PRO A 154 -3.21 -4.52 -33.83
CA PRO A 154 -3.32 -5.09 -35.18
C PRO A 154 -1.94 -5.55 -35.68
N SER A 155 -1.86 -6.79 -36.17
CA SER A 155 -0.61 -7.51 -36.38
C SER A 155 0.37 -6.78 -37.31
N GLY A 156 1.56 -6.47 -36.80
CA GLY A 156 2.72 -6.02 -37.59
C GLY A 156 3.57 -7.19 -38.13
N GLY A 157 2.96 -8.29 -38.57
CA GLY A 157 3.64 -9.41 -39.25
C GLY A 157 4.68 -10.21 -38.44
N THR A 158 5.16 -11.31 -39.04
CA THR A 158 6.08 -12.32 -38.46
C THR A 158 7.52 -11.83 -38.21
N ALA A 159 7.85 -10.57 -38.49
CA ALA A 159 9.19 -10.02 -38.29
C ALA A 159 9.53 -9.81 -36.80
N MET A 160 8.50 -9.66 -35.96
CA MET A 160 8.62 -9.23 -34.56
C MET A 160 9.26 -10.26 -33.62
N ASN A 161 9.12 -11.58 -33.86
CA ASN A 161 9.66 -12.59 -32.93
C ASN A 161 11.19 -12.70 -32.92
N ARG A 162 11.86 -12.55 -34.08
CA ARG A 162 13.33 -12.64 -34.15
C ARG A 162 14.03 -11.43 -33.52
N GLU A 163 13.30 -10.33 -33.37
CA GLU A 163 13.82 -9.08 -32.81
C GLU A 163 13.93 -9.14 -31.28
N PHE A 164 13.30 -10.13 -30.62
CA PHE A 164 13.27 -10.23 -29.16
C PHE A 164 13.93 -11.48 -28.57
N ASP A 165 14.53 -12.36 -29.40
CA ASP A 165 15.09 -13.63 -28.90
C ASP A 165 16.21 -13.39 -27.86
N ASP A 166 17.04 -12.37 -28.05
CA ASP A 166 18.10 -11.98 -27.11
C ASP A 166 17.48 -11.44 -25.80
N GLU A 167 16.47 -10.59 -25.89
CA GLU A 167 15.73 -10.02 -24.74
C GLU A 167 15.03 -11.11 -23.93
N ILE A 168 14.53 -12.15 -24.59
CA ILE A 168 13.90 -13.31 -23.95
C ILE A 168 14.93 -14.12 -23.18
N GLU A 169 16.08 -14.41 -23.79
CA GLU A 169 17.19 -15.12 -23.14
C GLU A 169 17.65 -14.33 -21.92
N MET A 170 17.90 -13.02 -22.09
CA MET A 170 18.26 -12.12 -21.00
C MET A 170 17.21 -12.08 -19.88
N ALA A 171 15.92 -11.98 -20.21
CA ALA A 171 14.85 -11.98 -19.21
C ALA A 171 14.78 -13.31 -18.45
N SER A 172 14.94 -14.43 -19.16
CA SER A 172 14.89 -15.78 -18.58
C SER A 172 16.09 -16.07 -17.69
N ASP A 173 17.29 -15.67 -18.10
CA ASP A 173 18.50 -15.81 -17.29
C ASP A 173 18.44 -14.92 -16.04
N ARG A 174 17.81 -13.76 -16.16
CA ARG A 174 17.80 -12.75 -15.10
C ARG A 174 16.72 -12.98 -14.05
N PHE A 175 15.51 -13.34 -14.46
CA PHE A 175 14.36 -13.45 -13.56
C PHE A 175 13.74 -14.85 -13.53
N GLY A 176 14.21 -15.75 -14.40
CA GLY A 176 13.50 -16.99 -14.69
C GLY A 176 12.16 -16.73 -15.40
N LEU A 177 11.41 -17.81 -15.59
CA LEU A 177 10.00 -17.70 -15.94
C LEU A 177 9.21 -17.29 -14.70
N ILE A 178 8.50 -16.17 -14.77
CA ILE A 178 7.71 -15.64 -13.67
C ILE A 178 6.34 -16.31 -13.69
N GLU A 179 6.09 -17.17 -12.71
CA GLU A 179 4.85 -17.93 -12.58
C GLU A 179 3.93 -17.39 -11.48
N ARG A 180 4.41 -16.47 -10.65
CA ARG A 180 3.69 -15.90 -9.50
C ARG A 180 3.96 -14.42 -9.34
N LEU A 181 2.94 -13.67 -8.91
CA LEU A 181 3.07 -12.26 -8.51
C LEU A 181 3.13 -12.13 -6.96
N PRO A 182 3.77 -11.08 -6.39
CA PRO A 182 4.52 -10.04 -7.08
C PRO A 182 5.72 -10.58 -7.83
N ALA A 183 5.98 -10.03 -9.02
CA ALA A 183 7.11 -10.41 -9.83
C ALA A 183 8.43 -9.98 -9.16
N PRO A 184 9.52 -10.74 -9.33
CA PRO A 184 10.85 -10.23 -9.04
C PRO A 184 11.07 -8.91 -9.80
N ARG A 185 11.68 -7.93 -9.13
CA ARG A 185 12.09 -6.67 -9.75
C ARG A 185 13.60 -6.68 -9.95
N GLU A 186 14.05 -6.00 -11.01
CA GLU A 186 15.46 -5.64 -11.08
C GLU A 186 15.75 -4.77 -9.88
N ALA A 187 16.73 -5.19 -9.12
CA ALA A 187 17.23 -4.36 -8.09
C ALA A 187 18.14 -3.31 -8.80
N THR A 188 17.92 -2.04 -8.49
CA THR A 188 18.46 -0.87 -9.20
C THR A 188 19.88 -0.52 -8.76
N GLN A 189 20.67 0.20 -9.57
CA GLN A 189 22.06 0.58 -9.24
C GLN A 189 22.27 1.25 -7.84
N PRO A 190 21.36 2.08 -7.30
CA PRO A 190 21.43 2.52 -5.91
C PRO A 190 21.24 1.38 -4.87
N ASP A 191 20.60 0.27 -5.23
CA ASP A 191 20.48 -0.95 -4.42
C ASP A 191 21.81 -1.76 -4.35
N PHE A 192 22.77 -1.47 -5.25
CA PHE A 192 23.99 -2.27 -5.43
C PHE A 192 25.26 -1.43 -5.37
N ARG A 193 25.93 -1.50 -4.22
CA ARG A 193 27.35 -1.89 -4.09
C ARG A 193 27.90 -1.44 -2.74
N TYR A 194 28.68 -2.31 -2.08
CA TYR A 194 29.78 -1.84 -1.23
C TYR A 194 30.86 -1.23 -2.13
N GLU A 195 31.67 -0.27 -1.65
CA GLU A 195 32.80 0.27 -2.41
C GLU A 195 33.79 -0.81 -2.91
N ASN A 196 33.79 -2.01 -2.29
CA ASN A 196 34.64 -3.15 -2.64
C ASN A 196 34.05 -4.11 -3.69
N GLY A 197 32.79 -3.95 -4.10
CA GLY A 197 32.17 -4.72 -5.18
C GLY A 197 31.48 -6.04 -4.80
N ASP A 198 31.46 -6.44 -3.53
CA ASP A 198 30.73 -7.63 -3.08
C ASP A 198 29.26 -7.32 -2.72
N THR A 199 28.42 -8.35 -2.64
CA THR A 199 26.98 -8.21 -2.33
C THR A 199 26.58 -9.15 -1.18
N PRO A 200 25.81 -8.70 -0.18
CA PRO A 200 25.17 -9.59 0.78
C PRO A 200 23.87 -10.11 0.16
N VAL A 201 24.00 -10.92 -0.90
CA VAL A 201 22.90 -11.37 -1.78
C VAL A 201 21.84 -12.18 -1.04
N GLU A 202 22.25 -13.04 -0.10
CA GLU A 202 21.37 -14.06 0.48
C GLU A 202 20.34 -13.48 1.47
N ALA A 203 20.75 -12.59 2.38
CA ALA A 203 19.82 -11.95 3.32
C ALA A 203 18.76 -11.10 2.61
N ARG A 204 19.18 -10.42 1.53
CA ARG A 204 18.33 -9.60 0.67
C ARG A 204 17.32 -10.44 -0.11
N GLN A 205 17.78 -11.51 -0.76
CA GLN A 205 16.90 -12.46 -1.45
C GLN A 205 15.88 -13.09 -0.50
N GLN A 206 16.26 -13.38 0.75
CA GLN A 206 15.35 -13.87 1.77
C GLN A 206 14.29 -12.82 2.14
N LEU A 207 14.67 -11.56 2.34
CA LEU A 207 13.72 -10.47 2.59
C LEU A 207 12.75 -10.28 1.43
N ASP A 208 13.23 -10.29 0.19
CA ASP A 208 12.39 -10.18 -1.01
C ASP A 208 11.43 -11.37 -1.17
N GLU A 209 11.88 -12.59 -0.85
CA GLU A 209 11.00 -13.77 -0.83
C GLU A 209 9.92 -13.64 0.23
N LEU A 210 10.30 -13.28 1.46
CA LEU A 210 9.36 -13.10 2.58
C LEU A 210 8.37 -11.98 2.30
N TYR A 211 8.82 -10.87 1.71
CA TYR A 211 7.96 -9.79 1.25
C TYR A 211 6.94 -10.30 0.22
N ARG A 212 7.39 -11.04 -0.81
CA ARG A 212 6.47 -11.58 -1.82
C ARG A 212 5.44 -12.54 -1.25
N GLU A 213 5.82 -13.38 -0.28
CA GLU A 213 4.86 -14.27 0.39
C GLU A 213 3.91 -13.49 1.34
N ALA A 214 4.39 -12.45 2.02
CA ALA A 214 3.54 -11.55 2.82
C ALA A 214 2.52 -10.81 1.93
N MET A 215 2.94 -10.33 0.75
CA MET A 215 2.06 -9.71 -0.24
C MET A 215 0.98 -10.66 -0.77
N ARG A 216 1.19 -11.99 -0.67
CA ARG A 216 0.18 -13.01 -0.99
C ARG A 216 -0.74 -13.33 0.19
N GLY A 217 -0.58 -12.65 1.32
CA GLY A 217 -1.40 -12.80 2.50
C GLY A 217 -0.98 -13.96 3.41
N ASP A 218 0.31 -14.34 3.43
CA ASP A 218 0.89 -15.28 4.41
C ASP A 218 1.35 -14.52 5.68
N PRO A 219 0.64 -14.68 6.83
CA PRO A 219 1.04 -14.03 8.09
C PRO A 219 2.37 -14.57 8.63
N GLY A 220 2.66 -15.85 8.40
CA GLY A 220 3.93 -16.45 8.81
C GLY A 220 5.12 -15.85 8.07
N ALA A 221 4.93 -15.49 6.79
CA ALA A 221 5.94 -14.76 6.03
C ALA A 221 6.12 -13.34 6.56
N ALA A 222 5.04 -12.65 6.94
CA ALA A 222 5.12 -11.32 7.53
C ALA A 222 5.86 -11.30 8.88
N TYR A 223 5.60 -12.25 9.79
CA TYR A 223 6.37 -12.37 11.04
C TYR A 223 7.87 -12.64 10.78
N ARG A 224 8.20 -13.49 9.80
CA ARG A 224 9.59 -13.75 9.43
C ARG A 224 10.23 -12.55 8.73
N LEU A 225 9.46 -11.79 7.94
CA LEU A 225 9.90 -10.60 7.24
C LEU A 225 10.39 -9.56 8.24
N ILE A 226 9.57 -9.24 9.25
CA ILE A 226 9.93 -8.23 10.26
C ILE A 226 11.12 -8.67 11.11
N ALA A 227 11.17 -9.94 11.55
CA ALA A 227 12.30 -10.48 12.30
C ALA A 227 13.61 -10.46 11.49
N ARG A 228 13.52 -10.75 10.18
CA ARG A 228 14.71 -10.71 9.30
C ARG A 228 15.14 -9.27 9.02
N TYR A 229 14.18 -8.35 8.86
CA TYR A 229 14.45 -6.93 8.68
C TYR A 229 15.18 -6.37 9.90
N GLU A 230 14.69 -6.68 11.10
CA GLU A 230 15.32 -6.33 12.37
C GLU A 230 16.74 -6.89 12.49
N GLN A 231 16.94 -8.17 12.17
CA GLN A 231 18.25 -8.81 12.23
C GLN A 231 19.25 -8.12 11.29
N ALA A 232 18.82 -7.80 10.07
CA ALA A 232 19.66 -7.16 9.08
C ALA A 232 19.95 -5.69 9.41
N ALA A 233 19.06 -5.01 10.14
CA ALA A 233 19.29 -3.67 10.67
C ALA A 233 20.34 -3.62 11.80
N ARG A 234 20.53 -4.73 12.54
CA ARG A 234 21.51 -4.83 13.63
C ARG A 234 22.88 -5.38 13.20
N ASP A 235 23.04 -5.78 11.94
CA ASP A 235 24.27 -6.44 11.48
C ASP A 235 25.37 -5.39 11.22
N ASP A 236 26.40 -5.36 12.06
CA ASP A 236 27.53 -4.41 12.02
C ASP A 236 28.36 -4.48 10.70
N ASP A 237 28.17 -5.53 9.89
CA ASP A 237 28.82 -5.70 8.57
C ASP A 237 28.11 -4.92 7.44
N VAL A 238 27.05 -4.16 7.75
CA VAL A 238 26.43 -3.19 6.82
C VAL A 238 27.08 -1.82 7.04
N ASP A 239 27.94 -1.42 6.11
CA ASP A 239 28.57 -0.09 6.07
C ASP A 239 27.51 1.03 6.31
N PRO A 240 27.80 2.08 7.12
CA PRO A 240 26.84 3.11 7.49
C PRO A 240 26.25 3.93 6.33
N ASP A 241 26.92 4.08 5.17
CA ASP A 241 26.30 4.69 3.98
C ASP A 241 25.18 3.79 3.38
N PRO A 242 25.32 2.45 3.39
CA PRO A 242 24.21 1.53 3.16
C PRO A 242 23.19 1.36 4.30
N ALA A 243 23.40 1.82 5.54
CA ALA A 243 22.38 1.74 6.59
C ALA A 243 21.17 2.65 6.29
N THR A 244 21.41 3.89 5.84
CA THR A 244 20.38 4.78 5.30
C THR A 244 19.69 4.15 4.09
N ARG A 245 20.44 3.52 3.19
CA ARG A 245 19.86 2.80 2.03
C ARG A 245 19.09 1.54 2.44
N PHE A 246 19.47 0.89 3.55
CA PHE A 246 18.80 -0.30 4.06
C PHE A 246 17.45 0.07 4.70
N GLU A 247 17.42 1.14 5.49
CA GLU A 247 16.19 1.75 5.97
C GLU A 247 15.30 2.16 4.79
N GLU A 248 15.80 2.98 3.85
CA GLU A 248 15.04 3.41 2.67
C GLU A 248 14.50 2.23 1.83
N TYR A 249 15.27 1.15 1.68
CA TYR A 249 14.92 0.09 0.73
C TYR A 249 14.02 -1.00 1.31
N TYR A 250 14.26 -1.41 2.56
CA TYR A 250 13.55 -2.53 3.17
C TYR A 250 12.45 -2.09 4.14
N TYR A 251 12.48 -0.86 4.65
CA TYR A 251 11.38 -0.34 5.46
C TYR A 251 10.07 -0.42 4.68
N ASP A 252 10.02 0.12 3.46
CA ASP A 252 8.81 0.13 2.65
C ASP A 252 8.29 -1.28 2.38
N ARG A 253 9.18 -2.26 2.16
CA ARG A 253 8.79 -3.67 1.98
C ARG A 253 8.25 -4.29 3.25
N ALA A 254 8.93 -4.07 4.38
CA ALA A 254 8.50 -4.58 5.67
C ALA A 254 7.13 -3.98 6.02
N ALA A 255 7.01 -2.65 6.03
CA ALA A 255 5.79 -1.90 6.28
C ALA A 255 4.65 -2.33 5.34
N THR A 256 4.88 -2.36 4.03
CA THR A 256 3.86 -2.78 3.03
C THR A 256 3.45 -4.24 3.22
N GLY A 257 4.40 -5.13 3.51
CA GLY A 257 4.11 -6.55 3.76
C GLY A 257 3.28 -6.76 5.02
N LEU A 258 3.62 -6.08 6.12
CA LEU A 258 2.86 -6.09 7.37
C LEU A 258 1.45 -5.53 7.16
N ASP A 259 1.33 -4.37 6.52
CA ASP A 259 0.05 -3.73 6.18
C ASP A 259 -0.85 -4.64 5.33
N THR A 260 -0.28 -5.33 4.34
CA THR A 260 -1.03 -6.28 3.50
C THR A 260 -1.65 -7.41 4.31
N VAL A 261 -0.90 -7.97 5.25
CA VAL A 261 -1.42 -9.02 6.12
C VAL A 261 -2.44 -8.46 7.09
N ALA A 262 -2.18 -7.28 7.67
CA ALA A 262 -3.08 -6.60 8.61
C ALA A 262 -4.47 -6.32 8.01
N LEU A 263 -4.55 -5.99 6.71
CA LEU A 263 -5.83 -5.80 6.02
C LEU A 263 -6.72 -7.05 6.00
N THR A 264 -6.12 -8.25 6.00
CA THR A 264 -6.87 -9.52 5.90
C THR A 264 -7.04 -10.22 7.24
N GLU A 265 -6.04 -10.12 8.12
CA GLU A 265 -6.05 -10.74 9.45
C GLU A 265 -6.59 -9.81 10.55
N GLY A 266 -6.60 -8.50 10.31
CA GLY A 266 -7.14 -7.50 11.22
C GLY A 266 -6.26 -7.26 12.45
N TRP A 267 -6.87 -6.66 13.49
CA TRP A 267 -6.17 -6.22 14.70
C TRP A 267 -5.42 -7.33 15.43
N SER A 268 -5.93 -8.57 15.45
CA SER A 268 -5.24 -9.66 16.16
C SER A 268 -3.82 -9.92 15.65
N PHE A 269 -3.57 -9.73 14.35
CA PHE A 269 -2.23 -9.84 13.79
C PHE A 269 -1.30 -8.71 14.27
N LEU A 270 -1.82 -7.48 14.32
CA LEU A 270 -1.07 -6.32 14.82
C LEU A 270 -0.83 -6.39 16.32
N ALA A 271 -1.79 -6.91 17.09
CA ALA A 271 -1.66 -7.13 18.53
C ALA A 271 -0.47 -8.05 18.85
N ASP A 272 -0.32 -9.15 18.10
CA ASP A 272 0.83 -10.05 18.26
C ASP A 272 2.17 -9.36 17.93
N LEU A 273 2.18 -8.40 16.99
CA LEU A 273 3.38 -7.65 16.62
C LEU A 273 3.76 -6.59 17.65
N ILE A 274 2.79 -5.82 18.15
CA ILE A 274 3.08 -4.78 19.16
C ILE A 274 3.58 -5.41 20.46
N ASP A 275 3.07 -6.60 20.83
CA ASP A 275 3.55 -7.35 22.00
C ASP A 275 4.98 -7.86 21.82
N ALA A 276 5.41 -8.10 20.58
CA ALA A 276 6.74 -8.64 20.25
C ALA A 276 7.79 -7.55 19.99
N TYR A 277 7.37 -6.34 19.63
CA TYR A 277 8.24 -5.23 19.19
C TYR A 277 7.99 -3.97 20.01
N ASP A 278 8.22 -4.02 21.32
CA ASP A 278 8.05 -2.87 22.21
C ASP A 278 9.00 -1.72 21.84
N PRO A 279 8.50 -0.50 21.52
CA PRO A 279 9.33 0.65 21.18
C PRO A 279 10.27 1.11 22.31
N GLN A 280 10.03 0.70 23.56
CA GLN A 280 10.71 1.22 24.75
C GLN A 280 11.81 0.30 25.31
N GLU A 281 12.03 -0.89 24.72
CA GLU A 281 13.00 -1.87 25.23
C GLU A 281 14.47 -1.47 25.00
N ASP A 282 14.79 -0.93 23.82
CA ASP A 282 16.11 -0.44 23.44
C ASP A 282 16.10 1.09 23.54
N GLY A 283 17.16 1.73 24.05
CA GLY A 283 17.17 3.18 24.37
C GLY A 283 16.87 4.17 23.23
N ASP A 284 16.58 3.70 22.02
CA ASP A 284 15.91 4.40 20.92
C ASP A 284 14.98 3.40 20.19
N VAL A 285 13.94 3.90 19.51
CA VAL A 285 12.92 3.05 18.86
C VAL A 285 13.53 2.30 17.68
N SER A 286 13.45 0.97 17.70
CA SER A 286 14.02 0.13 16.64
C SER A 286 13.34 0.35 15.28
N LEU A 287 14.07 0.10 14.19
CA LEU A 287 13.50 0.14 12.83
C LEU A 287 12.34 -0.84 12.65
N ALA A 288 12.39 -2.00 13.33
CA ALA A 288 11.30 -2.96 13.30
C ALA A 288 10.05 -2.42 14.02
N ALA A 289 10.22 -1.80 15.18
CA ALA A 289 9.13 -1.14 15.89
C ALA A 289 8.53 0.00 15.05
N ALA A 290 9.34 0.74 14.30
CA ALA A 290 8.87 1.75 13.35
C ALA A 290 7.98 1.14 12.24
N ALA A 291 8.40 0.02 11.62
CA ALA A 291 7.63 -0.63 10.56
C ALA A 291 6.30 -1.22 11.07
N VAL A 292 6.30 -1.76 12.30
CA VAL A 292 5.06 -2.15 12.99
C VAL A 292 4.18 -0.92 13.25
N GLY A 293 4.78 0.19 13.69
CA GLY A 293 4.10 1.47 13.91
C GLY A 293 3.40 2.00 12.66
N ASN A 294 4.00 1.86 11.47
CA ASN A 294 3.35 2.22 10.21
C ASN A 294 2.07 1.40 9.96
N ALA A 295 2.12 0.08 10.11
CA ALA A 295 0.95 -0.77 9.92
C ALA A 295 -0.16 -0.48 10.97
N VAL A 296 0.23 -0.17 12.21
CA VAL A 296 -0.68 0.30 13.27
C VAL A 296 -1.30 1.64 12.91
N ALA A 297 -0.51 2.60 12.43
CA ALA A 297 -0.98 3.91 11.99
C ALA A 297 -2.01 3.82 10.86
N HIS A 298 -1.76 3.00 9.83
CA HIS A 298 -2.75 2.73 8.78
C HIS A 298 -4.04 2.13 9.36
N TYR A 299 -3.94 1.19 10.31
CA TYR A 299 -5.11 0.62 10.97
C TYR A 299 -5.93 1.69 11.71
N VAL A 300 -5.28 2.63 12.41
CA VAL A 300 -5.92 3.75 13.11
C VAL A 300 -6.66 4.65 12.12
N ILE A 301 -5.99 5.09 11.04
CA ILE A 301 -6.59 5.96 10.02
C ILE A 301 -7.81 5.31 9.38
N ARG A 302 -7.66 4.06 8.92
CA ARG A 302 -8.76 3.32 8.28
C ARG A 302 -9.95 3.14 9.22
N SER A 303 -9.70 2.84 10.50
CA SER A 303 -10.75 2.72 11.52
C SER A 303 -11.47 4.05 11.73
N ARG A 304 -10.73 5.17 11.81
CA ARG A 304 -11.32 6.50 11.96
C ARG A 304 -12.12 6.94 10.74
N LEU A 305 -11.65 6.69 9.52
CA LEU A 305 -12.30 7.13 8.28
C LEU A 305 -13.57 6.35 7.96
N THR A 306 -13.61 5.05 8.26
CA THR A 306 -14.69 4.14 7.83
C THR A 306 -15.61 3.71 8.95
N ARG A 307 -15.23 3.96 10.20
CA ARG A 307 -16.00 3.61 11.41
C ARG A 307 -16.01 4.79 12.38
N THR A 308 -15.78 4.57 13.67
CA THR A 308 -15.75 5.61 14.70
C THR A 308 -14.43 5.60 15.47
N VAL A 309 -14.14 6.67 16.22
CA VAL A 309 -12.96 6.69 17.12
C VAL A 309 -12.98 5.56 18.14
N ALA A 310 -14.15 5.12 18.60
CA ALA A 310 -14.28 4.03 19.57
C ALA A 310 -13.87 2.66 18.99
N ASP A 311 -13.74 2.54 17.67
CA ASP A 311 -13.27 1.33 17.00
C ASP A 311 -11.73 1.25 16.92
N ILE A 312 -11.02 2.31 17.33
CA ILE A 312 -9.56 2.32 17.41
C ILE A 312 -9.15 1.59 18.69
N PRO A 313 -8.33 0.52 18.62
CA PRO A 313 -7.88 -0.19 19.82
C PRO A 313 -6.97 0.68 20.68
N THR A 314 -7.24 0.75 21.99
CA THR A 314 -6.38 1.44 22.97
C THR A 314 -4.89 1.11 22.83
N PRO A 315 -4.48 -0.17 22.70
CA PRO A 315 -3.05 -0.50 22.56
C PRO A 315 -2.43 0.02 21.24
N ALA A 316 -3.21 0.31 20.21
CA ALA A 316 -2.71 0.96 19.00
C ALA A 316 -2.23 2.38 19.30
N ILE A 317 -3.02 3.13 20.07
CA ILE A 317 -2.72 4.51 20.42
C ILE A 317 -1.52 4.54 21.38
N GLU A 318 -1.51 3.65 22.38
CA GLU A 318 -0.40 3.53 23.33
C GLU A 318 0.92 3.16 22.63
N TYR A 319 0.88 2.24 21.67
CA TYR A 319 2.06 1.88 20.88
C TYR A 319 2.60 3.06 20.07
N LEU A 320 1.73 3.80 19.37
CA LEU A 320 2.15 4.98 18.62
C LEU A 320 2.67 6.10 19.53
N LEU A 321 2.08 6.28 20.72
CA LEU A 321 2.59 7.20 21.73
C LEU A 321 3.99 6.77 22.21
N ALA A 322 4.24 5.49 22.42
CA ALA A 322 5.56 4.97 22.76
C ALA A 322 6.58 5.19 21.63
N CYS A 323 6.16 5.15 20.36
CA CYS A 323 7.02 5.51 19.23
C CYS A 323 7.37 7.01 19.17
N ALA A 324 6.65 7.88 19.87
CA ALA A 324 6.89 9.33 19.85
C ALA A 324 8.19 9.75 20.53
N ASP A 325 8.75 8.88 21.38
CA ASP A 325 10.04 9.10 22.06
C ASP A 325 11.24 8.86 21.13
N ALA A 326 11.00 8.36 19.91
CA ALA A 326 12.03 8.19 18.90
C ALA A 326 12.74 9.51 18.57
N THR A 327 13.99 9.40 18.12
CA THR A 327 14.74 10.54 17.57
C THR A 327 13.89 11.29 16.52
N PRO A 328 13.77 12.64 16.58
CA PRO A 328 12.96 13.41 15.64
C PRO A 328 13.33 13.17 14.17
N ASN A 329 12.32 13.14 13.29
CA ASN A 329 12.44 12.88 11.85
C ASN A 329 12.87 11.44 11.47
N THR A 330 12.90 10.50 12.42
CA THR A 330 12.97 9.06 12.09
C THR A 330 11.63 8.55 11.60
N LYS A 331 11.60 7.36 10.98
CA LYS A 331 10.34 6.70 10.59
C LYS A 331 9.38 6.56 11.77
N ALA A 332 9.83 6.00 12.90
CA ALA A 332 9.01 5.85 14.11
C ALA A 332 8.38 7.17 14.56
N TRP A 333 9.16 8.25 14.54
CA TRP A 333 8.67 9.58 14.85
C TRP A 333 7.54 10.02 13.90
N TYR A 334 7.69 9.84 12.59
CA TYR A 334 6.64 10.18 11.62
C TYR A 334 5.37 9.33 11.81
N GLU A 335 5.51 8.02 11.98
CA GLU A 335 4.37 7.12 12.16
C GLU A 335 3.58 7.48 13.44
N SER A 336 4.28 7.86 14.52
CA SER A 336 3.69 8.22 15.82
C SER A 336 2.74 9.42 15.76
N THR A 337 2.91 10.34 14.80
CA THR A 337 2.04 11.52 14.68
C THR A 337 0.59 11.15 14.39
N THR A 338 0.36 9.94 13.88
CA THR A 338 -0.97 9.38 13.59
C THR A 338 -1.85 9.28 14.85
N VAL A 339 -1.28 9.37 16.05
CA VAL A 339 -2.05 9.53 17.31
C VAL A 339 -3.11 10.63 17.21
N GLY A 340 -2.87 11.69 16.42
CA GLY A 340 -3.87 12.73 16.18
C GLY A 340 -5.22 12.21 15.63
N TRP A 341 -5.23 11.08 14.93
CA TRP A 341 -6.45 10.44 14.42
C TRP A 341 -7.32 9.82 15.52
N ALA A 342 -6.78 9.65 16.72
CA ALA A 342 -7.51 9.17 17.89
C ALA A 342 -8.13 10.31 18.72
N ILE A 343 -8.18 11.55 18.21
CA ILE A 343 -8.81 12.67 18.93
C ILE A 343 -10.25 12.33 19.34
N GLY A 344 -10.58 12.52 20.62
CA GLY A 344 -11.88 12.15 21.20
C GLY A 344 -12.01 10.69 21.66
N HIS A 345 -10.92 9.92 21.68
CA HIS A 345 -10.93 8.55 22.24
C HIS A 345 -11.20 8.56 23.76
N SER A 346 -11.99 7.59 24.25
CA SER A 346 -12.45 7.58 25.65
C SER A 346 -11.37 7.21 26.66
N ASP A 347 -10.42 6.36 26.24
CA ASP A 347 -9.44 5.76 27.14
C ASP A 347 -8.08 6.47 27.07
N VAL A 348 -7.82 7.22 26.00
CA VAL A 348 -6.53 7.89 25.75
C VAL A 348 -6.79 9.32 25.29
N SER A 349 -6.26 10.29 26.04
CA SER A 349 -6.43 11.71 25.75
C SER A 349 -5.30 12.20 24.83
N VAL A 350 -5.63 12.41 23.55
CA VAL A 350 -4.72 13.05 22.58
C VAL A 350 -4.41 14.50 22.97
N VAL A 351 -5.37 15.18 23.61
CA VAL A 351 -5.19 16.55 24.11
C VAL A 351 -4.13 16.57 25.22
N ASP A 352 -4.23 15.66 26.20
CA ASP A 352 -3.22 15.58 27.27
C ASP A 352 -1.83 15.26 26.69
N ALA A 353 -1.75 14.36 25.71
CA ALA A 353 -0.50 14.04 25.02
C ALA A 353 0.12 15.27 24.32
N LEU A 354 -0.72 16.12 23.71
CA LEU A 354 -0.28 17.40 23.13
C LEU A 354 0.25 18.36 24.19
N HIS A 355 -0.49 18.56 25.29
CA HIS A 355 -0.04 19.44 26.39
C HIS A 355 1.26 18.95 27.03
N SER A 356 1.39 17.64 27.26
CA SER A 356 2.64 17.03 27.75
C SER A 356 3.79 17.27 26.78
N ALA A 357 3.57 17.04 25.48
CA ALA A 357 4.62 17.27 24.49
C ALA A 357 5.09 18.73 24.42
N VAL A 358 4.19 19.71 24.55
CA VAL A 358 4.58 21.13 24.65
C VAL A 358 5.42 21.36 25.91
N THR A 359 4.96 20.86 27.06
CA THR A 359 5.65 21.02 28.36
C THR A 359 7.05 20.39 28.35
N ASP A 360 7.22 19.30 27.62
CA ASP A 360 8.48 18.56 27.48
C ASP A 360 9.39 19.11 26.36
N ASP A 361 9.07 20.28 25.77
CA ASP A 361 9.80 20.90 24.65
C ASP A 361 9.83 20.02 23.37
N ARG A 362 8.84 19.14 23.20
CA ARG A 362 8.60 18.33 21.99
C ARG A 362 7.63 19.03 21.02
N THR A 363 7.78 20.34 20.85
CA THR A 363 6.87 21.23 20.09
C THR A 363 6.74 20.85 18.61
N ALA A 364 7.79 20.30 17.99
CA ALA A 364 7.75 19.81 16.61
C ALA A 364 6.76 18.63 16.43
N TRP A 365 6.79 17.68 17.36
CA TRP A 365 5.87 16.54 17.36
C TRP A 365 4.44 16.97 17.69
N ALA A 366 4.28 17.86 18.67
CA ALA A 366 2.99 18.43 19.01
C ALA A 366 2.35 19.19 17.83
N SER A 367 3.14 19.96 17.07
CA SER A 367 2.67 20.65 15.86
C SER A 367 2.22 19.64 14.78
N ALA A 368 2.96 18.54 14.61
CA ALA A 368 2.62 17.50 13.65
C ALA A 368 1.31 16.77 14.00
N ILE A 369 1.10 16.44 15.28
CA ILE A 369 -0.15 15.84 15.76
C ILE A 369 -1.31 16.80 15.60
N LEU A 370 -1.14 18.08 15.97
CA LEU A 370 -2.21 19.05 15.85
C LEU A 370 -2.74 19.10 14.42
N ARG A 371 -1.84 19.07 13.42
CA ARG A 371 -2.22 18.94 12.02
C ARG A 371 -3.03 17.67 11.73
N GLN A 372 -2.60 16.50 12.22
CA GLN A 372 -3.32 15.23 12.06
C GLN A 372 -4.74 15.29 12.66
N THR A 373 -4.94 15.99 13.79
CA THR A 373 -6.27 16.12 14.41
C THR A 373 -7.28 16.82 13.50
N PHE A 374 -6.86 17.78 12.66
CA PHE A 374 -7.77 18.44 11.71
C PHE A 374 -8.29 17.49 10.64
N HIS A 375 -7.44 16.57 10.16
CA HIS A 375 -7.87 15.55 9.20
C HIS A 375 -8.88 14.58 9.81
N ALA A 376 -8.77 14.31 11.11
CA ALA A 376 -9.63 13.38 11.81
C ALA A 376 -10.94 13.99 12.32
N ASP A 377 -10.90 15.21 12.86
CA ASP A 377 -12.04 15.93 13.43
C ASP A 377 -11.76 17.45 13.57
N GLN A 378 -12.25 18.26 12.63
CA GLN A 378 -12.01 19.71 12.65
C GLN A 378 -12.63 20.39 13.88
N HIS A 379 -13.76 19.89 14.39
CA HIS A 379 -14.41 20.47 15.57
C HIS A 379 -13.58 20.22 16.82
N ALA A 380 -13.19 18.96 17.07
CA ALA A 380 -12.37 18.63 18.22
C ALA A 380 -10.99 19.32 18.13
N ALA A 381 -10.37 19.35 16.96
CA ALA A 381 -9.12 20.06 16.73
C ALA A 381 -9.23 21.56 17.05
N ALA A 382 -10.32 22.22 16.67
CA ALA A 382 -10.55 23.63 16.97
C ALA A 382 -10.75 23.93 18.46
N GLU A 383 -11.35 23.01 19.21
CA GLU A 383 -11.40 23.11 20.68
C GLU A 383 -9.99 22.97 21.28
N THR A 384 -9.20 21.99 20.84
CA THR A 384 -7.80 21.83 21.27
C THR A 384 -6.96 23.08 21.01
N VAL A 385 -7.12 23.72 19.85
CA VAL A 385 -6.44 25.01 19.56
C VAL A 385 -6.85 26.10 20.54
N ALA A 386 -8.14 26.19 20.89
CA ALA A 386 -8.63 27.18 21.85
C ALA A 386 -8.09 26.93 23.27
N GLU A 387 -7.99 25.66 23.69
CA GLU A 387 -7.42 25.25 24.97
C GLU A 387 -5.92 25.58 25.05
N LEU A 388 -5.14 25.19 24.02
CA LEU A 388 -3.71 25.53 23.92
C LEU A 388 -3.46 27.05 23.90
N ALA A 389 -4.34 27.83 23.26
CA ALA A 389 -4.25 29.29 23.26
C ALA A 389 -4.52 29.88 24.65
N ALA A 390 -5.56 29.39 25.34
CA ALA A 390 -5.91 29.84 26.68
C ALA A 390 -4.78 29.58 27.70
N ASP A 391 -4.07 28.46 27.53
CA ASP A 391 -2.93 28.08 28.36
C ASP A 391 -1.61 28.76 27.94
N GLY A 392 -1.60 29.53 26.84
CA GLY A 392 -0.43 30.21 26.31
C GLY A 392 0.57 29.29 25.57
N HIS A 393 0.21 28.02 25.39
CA HIS A 393 1.03 27.00 24.72
C HIS A 393 0.99 27.12 23.19
N LEU A 394 -0.07 27.70 22.62
CA LEU A 394 -0.22 27.80 21.16
C LEU A 394 0.93 28.58 20.50
N SER A 395 1.49 29.59 21.18
CA SER A 395 2.62 30.38 20.64
C SER A 395 3.93 29.61 20.55
N GLU A 396 4.01 28.43 21.18
CA GLU A 396 5.19 27.54 21.13
C GLU A 396 5.12 26.58 19.95
N LEU A 397 3.94 26.44 19.32
CA LEU A 397 3.71 25.53 18.21
C LEU A 397 3.87 26.22 16.86
N SER A 398 4.29 25.45 15.85
CA SER A 398 4.19 25.90 14.47
C SER A 398 2.75 25.78 14.01
N THR A 399 2.15 26.90 13.65
CA THR A 399 0.77 26.99 13.12
C THR A 399 0.72 27.24 11.61
N ASP A 400 1.87 27.25 10.94
CA ASP A 400 1.97 27.57 9.50
C ASP A 400 1.22 26.54 8.63
N PHE A 401 1.04 25.32 9.14
CA PHE A 401 0.31 24.27 8.42
C PHE A 401 -1.17 24.63 8.16
N PHE A 402 -1.76 25.59 8.88
CA PHE A 402 -3.14 26.04 8.63
C PHE A 402 -3.34 26.61 7.23
N ASP A 403 -2.30 27.23 6.67
CA ASP A 403 -2.34 27.77 5.30
C ASP A 403 -2.13 26.68 4.24
N ASP A 404 -1.57 25.53 4.66
CA ASP A 404 -1.28 24.42 3.78
C ASP A 404 -2.40 23.37 3.74
N LEU A 405 -3.20 23.21 4.80
CA LEU A 405 -4.22 22.14 4.90
C LEU A 405 -5.18 22.06 3.70
N SER A 406 -5.49 23.18 3.04
CA SER A 406 -6.36 23.21 1.85
C SER A 406 -5.65 22.87 0.53
N ARG A 407 -4.34 22.62 0.53
CA ARG A 407 -3.58 22.33 -0.68
C ARG A 407 -3.64 20.82 -0.98
N PRO A 408 -3.92 20.39 -2.23
CA PRO A 408 -4.06 18.97 -2.58
C PRO A 408 -2.86 18.07 -2.25
N THR A 409 -1.67 18.63 -2.06
CA THR A 409 -0.43 17.90 -1.77
C THR A 409 0.09 18.12 -0.36
N ALA A 410 -0.67 18.81 0.49
CA ALA A 410 -0.28 19.15 1.84
C ALA A 410 -0.82 18.12 2.84
N TRP A 411 -0.42 16.87 2.65
CA TRP A 411 -0.72 15.79 3.58
C TRP A 411 0.06 15.96 4.89
N PRO A 412 -0.52 15.51 6.02
CA PRO A 412 0.17 15.56 7.29
C PRO A 412 1.36 14.60 7.26
N ALA A 413 2.33 14.84 8.16
CA ALA A 413 3.53 14.03 8.21
C ALA A 413 3.17 12.61 8.67
N GLY A 414 3.54 11.58 7.92
CA GLY A 414 3.19 10.20 8.24
C GLY A 414 1.66 9.89 8.21
N PRO A 415 1.29 8.60 8.28
CA PRO A 415 2.19 7.46 8.12
C PRO A 415 2.79 7.39 6.71
N THR A 416 3.90 6.66 6.55
CA THR A 416 4.50 6.43 5.22
C THR A 416 3.50 5.72 4.31
N GLY A 417 3.31 6.24 3.09
CA GLY A 417 2.39 5.69 2.08
C GLY A 417 1.27 6.66 1.71
N SER A 418 0.54 6.35 0.64
CA SER A 418 -0.54 7.20 0.12
C SER A 418 -1.90 6.84 0.73
N TRP A 419 -2.03 6.87 2.06
CA TRP A 419 -3.26 6.44 2.74
C TRP A 419 -4.53 7.20 2.28
N TRP A 420 -4.38 8.45 1.80
CA TRP A 420 -5.47 9.26 1.26
C TRP A 420 -6.03 8.68 -0.05
N GLU A 421 -5.20 8.06 -0.88
CA GLU A 421 -5.61 7.44 -2.15
C GLU A 421 -6.46 6.18 -1.91
N GLU A 422 -6.31 5.50 -0.76
CA GLU A 422 -7.10 4.29 -0.43
C GLU A 422 -8.61 4.54 -0.42
N PHE A 423 -9.00 5.78 -0.11
CA PHE A 423 -10.40 6.19 0.03
C PHE A 423 -10.80 7.31 -0.92
N ALA A 424 -9.90 7.74 -1.82
CA ALA A 424 -10.03 8.99 -2.59
C ALA A 424 -10.31 10.20 -1.66
N TYR A 425 -9.64 10.24 -0.52
CA TYR A 425 -9.82 11.27 0.50
C TYR A 425 -9.26 12.61 0.05
N SER A 426 -10.01 13.68 0.29
CA SER A 426 -9.58 15.06 0.14
C SER A 426 -9.96 15.86 1.38
N PHE A 427 -9.03 16.68 1.87
CA PHE A 427 -9.32 17.58 2.99
C PHE A 427 -10.07 18.82 2.47
N GLU A 428 -11.20 19.12 3.10
CA GLU A 428 -11.96 20.35 2.86
C GLU A 428 -12.30 21.01 4.19
N TRP A 429 -12.02 22.30 4.34
CA TRP A 429 -12.38 23.04 5.55
C TRP A 429 -13.89 23.20 5.69
N ASP A 430 -14.38 23.04 6.92
CA ASP A 430 -15.60 23.71 7.34
C ASP A 430 -15.30 25.21 7.49
N GLU A 431 -16.00 26.04 6.71
CA GLU A 431 -15.77 27.49 6.65
C GLU A 431 -15.88 28.18 8.03
N ALA A 432 -16.79 27.72 8.90
CA ALA A 432 -16.99 28.29 10.22
C ALA A 432 -15.84 27.91 11.16
N ILE A 433 -15.34 26.68 11.05
CA ILE A 433 -14.19 26.22 11.82
C ILE A 433 -12.90 26.90 11.38
N GLU A 434 -12.67 27.01 10.07
CA GLU A 434 -11.50 27.72 9.53
C GLU A 434 -11.48 29.16 10.04
N ALA A 435 -12.59 29.88 9.93
CA ALA A 435 -12.71 31.26 10.41
C ALA A 435 -12.43 31.38 11.92
N ARG A 436 -12.91 30.42 12.72
CA ARG A 436 -12.68 30.38 14.16
C ARG A 436 -11.19 30.16 14.48
N VAL A 437 -10.57 29.15 13.89
CA VAL A 437 -9.16 28.81 14.14
C VAL A 437 -8.25 29.96 13.72
N ARG A 438 -8.46 30.54 12.52
CA ARG A 438 -7.68 31.70 12.06
C ARG A 438 -7.77 32.89 13.01
N LYS A 439 -8.94 33.11 13.61
CA LYS A 439 -9.11 34.16 14.61
C LYS A 439 -8.26 33.88 15.86
N ILE A 440 -8.32 32.66 16.40
CA ILE A 440 -7.56 32.27 17.60
C ILE A 440 -6.05 32.40 17.36
N VAL A 441 -5.56 31.94 16.21
CA VAL A 441 -4.12 31.99 15.87
C VAL A 441 -3.62 33.44 15.65
N SER A 442 -4.52 34.37 15.33
CA SER A 442 -4.17 35.78 15.10
C SER A 442 -4.20 36.66 16.36
N GLU A 443 -4.77 36.16 17.45
CA GLU A 443 -4.84 36.81 18.77
C GLU A 443 -3.56 36.54 19.58
#